data_AF-A0A928MWY8-F1
#
_entry.id   AF-A0A928MWY8-F1
#
_cell.length_a   1.000
_cell.length_b   1.000
_cell.length_c   1.000
_cell.angle_alpha   90.00
_cell.angle_beta   90.00
_cell.angle_gamma   90.00
#
_symmetry.space_group_name_H-M   'P 1'
#
loop_
_entity.id
_entity.type
_entity.pdbx_description
1 polymer ?
#
loop_
_entity_poly.entity_id
_entity_poly.type
_entity_poly.pdbx_seq_one_letter_code
_entity_poly.pdbx_strand_id
1 'polypeptide(L)'
;MESFEQKILSDIFDVYFDGAEINKWDIIQKTVAKKDTYKENYYNRYFVKKLTKYLEEENYINMEGFIRFRLSDYRWKLYDRLCETIEEYYIEQEYKEFVSLLKMYIDERPPMIDLLHIKPCHDGNFSLYDFRKEKIDISIEKNSSCNQIEFFLTKDDMLLSILIALTPRRIIWHNTEILKNNNLQNTLKEVFGDRFSICDECDFCKK
;
A
#
# COMPACT_ATOMS: atom_id res chain seq x y z
N MET A 1 -17.82 -21.75 10.35
CA MET A 1 -18.70 -21.18 11.39
C MET A 1 -18.16 -19.81 11.70
N GLU A 2 -18.95 -18.75 11.54
CA GLU A 2 -18.49 -17.37 11.81
C GLU A 2 -18.10 -17.20 13.27
N SER A 3 -16.99 -16.50 13.51
CA SER A 3 -16.57 -16.12 14.85
C SER A 3 -17.52 -15.07 15.43
N PHE A 4 -17.54 -14.99 16.77
CA PHE A 4 -18.29 -13.97 17.48
C PHE A 4 -17.95 -12.54 17.04
N GLU A 5 -16.67 -12.24 16.82
CA GLU A 5 -16.21 -10.95 16.31
C GLU A 5 -16.71 -10.67 14.90
N GLN A 6 -16.73 -11.67 14.02
CA GLN A 6 -17.23 -11.52 12.65
C GLN A 6 -18.70 -11.12 12.62
N LYS A 7 -19.53 -11.64 13.52
CA LYS A 7 -20.94 -11.25 13.64
C LYS A 7 -21.10 -9.79 14.06
N ILE A 8 -20.35 -9.37 15.09
CA ILE A 8 -20.40 -7.97 15.55
C ILE A 8 -19.91 -7.03 14.45
N LEU A 9 -18.81 -7.37 13.78
CA LEU A 9 -18.28 -6.58 12.66
C LEU A 9 -19.26 -6.55 11.48
N SER A 10 -19.95 -7.66 11.20
CA SER A 10 -21.02 -7.71 10.19
C SER A 10 -22.13 -6.74 10.52
N ASP A 11 -22.63 -6.73 11.75
CA ASP A 11 -23.67 -5.79 12.18
C ASP A 11 -23.20 -4.34 12.11
N ILE A 12 -21.96 -4.07 12.53
CA ILE A 12 -21.37 -2.73 12.45
C ILE A 12 -21.27 -2.30 10.98
N PHE A 13 -20.82 -3.19 10.10
CA PHE A 13 -20.71 -2.91 8.67
C PHE A 13 -22.09 -2.54 8.09
N ASP A 14 -23.11 -3.34 8.35
CA ASP A 14 -24.46 -3.12 7.83
C ASP A 14 -25.10 -1.82 8.36
N VAL A 15 -24.71 -1.36 9.55
CA VAL A 15 -25.26 -0.14 10.16
C VAL A 15 -24.56 1.12 9.65
N TYR A 16 -23.24 1.08 9.49
CA TYR A 16 -22.43 2.28 9.24
C TYR A 16 -21.90 2.40 7.82
N PHE A 17 -21.86 1.29 7.07
CA PHE A 17 -21.25 1.21 5.74
C PHE A 17 -22.20 0.58 4.72
N ASP A 18 -23.52 0.68 4.97
CA ASP A 18 -24.53 0.27 3.99
C ASP A 18 -24.35 1.06 2.69
N GLY A 19 -24.41 0.36 1.56
CA GLY A 19 -24.17 0.93 0.24
C GLY A 19 -22.70 1.15 -0.13
N ALA A 20 -21.73 0.78 0.71
CA ALA A 20 -20.32 0.81 0.32
C ALA A 20 -20.05 -0.20 -0.83
N GLU A 21 -19.40 0.25 -1.90
CA GLU A 21 -19.02 -0.59 -3.06
C GLU A 21 -17.77 -1.44 -2.77
N ILE A 22 -17.74 -2.12 -1.61
CA ILE A 22 -16.62 -2.94 -1.15
C ILE A 22 -17.10 -4.31 -0.70
N ASN A 23 -16.25 -5.32 -0.82
CA ASN A 23 -16.60 -6.66 -0.36
C ASN A 23 -16.58 -6.72 1.16
N LYS A 24 -17.76 -6.65 1.77
CA LYS A 24 -17.97 -6.73 3.23
C LYS A 24 -17.16 -7.84 3.89
N TRP A 25 -17.19 -9.05 3.34
CA TRP A 25 -16.53 -10.20 3.96
C TRP A 25 -15.01 -10.16 3.82
N ASP A 26 -14.46 -9.65 2.72
CA ASP A 26 -13.01 -9.42 2.60
C ASP A 26 -12.51 -8.45 3.67
N ILE A 27 -13.21 -7.31 3.82
CA ILE A 27 -12.90 -6.31 4.84
C ILE A 27 -12.96 -6.92 6.24
N ILE A 28 -14.05 -7.62 6.59
CA ILE A 28 -14.19 -8.25 7.91
C ILE A 28 -13.07 -9.25 8.17
N GLN A 29 -12.68 -10.08 7.18
CA GLN A 29 -11.56 -11.01 7.36
C GLN A 29 -10.24 -10.26 7.61
N LYS A 30 -9.97 -9.20 6.85
CA LYS A 30 -8.78 -8.35 7.06
C LYS A 30 -8.79 -7.69 8.44
N THR A 31 -9.92 -7.16 8.87
CA THR A 31 -10.08 -6.55 10.21
C THR A 31 -9.82 -7.54 11.34
N VAL A 32 -10.28 -8.79 11.19
CA VAL A 32 -10.02 -9.85 12.17
C VAL A 32 -8.56 -10.32 12.14
N ALA A 33 -7.92 -10.35 10.96
CA ALA A 33 -6.52 -10.73 10.82
C ALA A 33 -5.56 -9.72 11.50
N LYS A 34 -5.93 -8.45 11.60
CA LYS A 34 -5.19 -7.39 12.33
C LYS A 34 -5.26 -7.50 13.87
N LYS A 35 -5.37 -8.72 14.40
CA LYS A 35 -5.46 -8.95 15.84
C LYS A 35 -4.17 -8.54 16.54
N ASP A 36 -4.28 -7.49 17.32
CA ASP A 36 -3.24 -6.99 18.20
C ASP A 36 -3.19 -7.84 19.49
N THR A 37 -2.27 -8.82 19.53
CA THR A 37 -2.18 -9.87 20.57
C THR A 37 -2.07 -9.31 21.99
N TYR A 38 -1.45 -8.13 22.15
CA TYR A 38 -1.33 -7.44 23.44
C TYR A 38 -2.69 -6.98 24.00
N LYS A 39 -3.63 -6.63 23.12
CA LYS A 39 -4.93 -6.08 23.50
C LYS A 39 -5.97 -7.15 23.79
N GLU A 40 -5.78 -8.39 23.33
CA GLU A 40 -6.76 -9.48 23.51
C GLU A 40 -6.95 -9.84 25.00
N ASN A 41 -5.86 -9.83 25.78
CA ASN A 41 -5.92 -10.03 27.24
C ASN A 41 -6.70 -8.93 27.97
N TYR A 42 -6.69 -7.70 27.47
CA TYR A 42 -7.46 -6.61 28.05
C TYR A 42 -8.96 -6.80 27.85
N TYR A 43 -9.40 -7.17 26.64
CA TYR A 43 -10.82 -7.35 26.34
C TYR A 43 -11.42 -8.58 27.00
N ASN A 44 -10.65 -9.66 27.14
CA ASN A 44 -11.08 -10.82 27.93
C ASN A 44 -11.36 -10.40 29.39
N ARG A 45 -10.48 -9.60 30.00
CA ARG A 45 -10.71 -9.07 31.35
C ARG A 45 -11.90 -8.12 31.41
N TYR A 46 -12.05 -7.24 30.41
CA TYR A 46 -13.19 -6.32 30.32
C TYR A 46 -14.52 -7.07 30.22
N PHE A 47 -14.59 -8.08 29.34
CA PHE A 47 -15.76 -8.92 29.13
C PHE A 47 -16.13 -9.66 30.40
N VAL A 48 -15.16 -10.34 31.03
CA VAL A 48 -15.39 -11.05 32.31
C VAL A 48 -15.90 -10.08 33.37
N LYS A 49 -15.27 -8.91 33.54
CA LYS A 49 -15.72 -7.90 34.52
C LYS A 49 -17.15 -7.44 34.28
N LYS A 50 -17.52 -7.16 33.02
CA LYS A 50 -18.89 -6.73 32.65
C LYS A 50 -19.91 -7.84 32.87
N LEU A 51 -19.53 -9.08 32.53
CA LEU A 51 -20.38 -10.24 32.69
C LEU A 51 -20.62 -10.57 34.17
N THR A 52 -19.55 -10.61 34.98
CA THR A 52 -19.65 -10.85 36.43
C THR A 52 -20.56 -9.83 37.09
N LYS A 53 -20.37 -8.54 36.81
CA LYS A 53 -21.22 -7.47 37.36
C LYS A 53 -22.69 -7.64 36.95
N TYR A 54 -22.96 -8.06 35.73
CA TYR A 54 -24.34 -8.27 35.27
C TYR A 54 -25.00 -9.46 35.99
N LEU A 55 -24.26 -10.55 36.16
CA LEU A 55 -24.75 -11.76 36.83
C LEU A 55 -24.88 -11.62 38.36
N GLU A 56 -24.29 -10.59 38.96
CA GLU A 56 -24.54 -10.20 40.36
C GLU A 56 -25.96 -9.62 40.55
N GLU A 57 -26.52 -9.01 39.51
CA GLU A 57 -27.82 -8.32 39.55
C GLU A 57 -28.94 -9.16 38.90
N GLU A 58 -28.61 -9.98 37.90
CA GLU A 58 -29.57 -10.69 37.05
C GLU A 58 -29.22 -12.19 36.89
N ASN A 59 -30.23 -13.07 36.96
CA ASN A 59 -30.04 -14.52 36.82
C ASN A 59 -30.29 -15.04 35.39
N TYR A 60 -30.60 -14.15 34.46
CA TYR A 60 -30.86 -14.47 33.05
C TYR A 60 -30.11 -13.49 32.16
N ILE A 61 -29.46 -13.99 31.11
CA ILE A 61 -28.73 -13.17 30.15
C ILE A 61 -29.27 -13.37 28.73
N ASN A 62 -29.72 -12.27 28.12
CA ASN A 62 -29.87 -12.19 26.68
C ASN A 62 -28.50 -11.81 26.07
N MET A 63 -27.81 -12.78 25.47
CA MET A 63 -26.48 -12.58 24.91
C MET A 63 -26.44 -11.45 23.87
N GLU A 64 -27.40 -11.42 22.95
CA GLU A 64 -27.47 -10.41 21.90
C GLU A 64 -27.63 -8.99 22.49
N GLY A 65 -28.57 -8.83 23.42
CA GLY A 65 -28.78 -7.58 24.12
C GLY A 65 -27.56 -7.17 24.96
N PHE A 66 -26.90 -8.12 25.63
CA PHE A 66 -25.69 -7.84 26.41
C PHE A 66 -24.57 -7.30 25.51
N ILE A 67 -24.34 -7.94 24.36
CA ILE A 67 -23.32 -7.50 23.41
C ILE A 67 -23.66 -6.12 22.86
N ARG A 68 -24.90 -5.93 22.43
CA ARG A 68 -25.36 -4.70 21.79
C ARG A 68 -25.33 -3.50 22.74
N PHE A 69 -25.74 -3.68 23.99
CA PHE A 69 -25.97 -2.58 24.92
C PHE A 69 -24.93 -2.47 26.04
N ARG A 70 -24.40 -3.59 26.55
CA ARG A 70 -23.48 -3.59 27.72
C ARG A 70 -22.00 -3.62 27.31
N LEU A 71 -21.69 -4.01 26.07
CA LEU A 71 -20.34 -4.04 25.50
C LEU A 71 -20.11 -2.95 24.44
N SER A 72 -20.72 -1.78 24.61
CA SER A 72 -20.56 -0.62 23.71
C SER A 72 -19.10 -0.27 23.41
N ASP A 73 -18.24 -0.28 24.43
CA ASP A 73 -16.81 0.08 24.28
C ASP A 73 -16.07 -0.92 23.38
N TYR A 74 -16.44 -2.19 23.46
CA TYR A 74 -15.87 -3.23 22.61
C TYR A 74 -16.38 -3.11 21.17
N ARG A 75 -17.68 -2.84 20.99
CA ARG A 75 -18.26 -2.57 19.65
C ARG A 75 -17.62 -1.35 19.01
N TRP A 76 -17.43 -0.26 19.75
CA TRP A 76 -16.77 0.95 19.27
C TRP A 76 -15.35 0.67 18.79
N LYS A 77 -14.58 -0.12 19.54
CA LYS A 77 -13.23 -0.48 19.14
C LYS A 77 -13.18 -1.40 17.91
N LEU A 78 -14.17 -2.27 17.73
CA LEU A 78 -14.31 -3.05 16.50
C LEU A 78 -14.70 -2.15 15.32
N TYR A 79 -15.54 -1.13 15.55
CA TYR A 79 -15.86 -0.10 14.57
C TYR A 79 -14.61 0.69 14.16
N ASP A 80 -13.82 1.21 15.11
CA ASP A 80 -12.59 1.95 14.79
C ASP A 80 -11.63 1.12 13.93
N ARG A 81 -11.41 -0.16 14.29
CA ARG A 81 -10.56 -1.05 13.49
C ARG A 81 -11.14 -1.34 12.10
N LEU A 82 -12.47 -1.43 12.00
CA LEU A 82 -13.14 -1.61 10.73
C LEU A 82 -12.93 -0.37 9.84
N CYS A 83 -13.09 0.84 10.38
CA CYS A 83 -12.79 2.10 9.69
C CYS A 83 -11.35 2.13 9.16
N GLU A 84 -10.37 1.86 10.02
CA GLU A 84 -8.94 1.79 9.63
C GLU A 84 -8.71 0.79 8.48
N THR A 85 -9.38 -0.37 8.53
CA THR A 85 -9.25 -1.39 7.49
C THR A 85 -9.88 -0.95 6.17
N ILE A 86 -11.01 -0.24 6.22
CA ILE A 86 -11.68 0.30 5.04
C ILE A 86 -10.85 1.44 4.43
N GLU A 87 -10.30 2.33 5.23
CA GLU A 87 -9.40 3.40 4.77
C GLU A 87 -8.17 2.84 4.05
N GLU A 88 -7.49 1.86 4.66
CA GLU A 88 -6.37 1.18 4.02
C GLU A 88 -6.77 0.49 2.72
N TYR A 89 -7.96 -0.14 2.66
CA TYR A 89 -8.48 -0.74 1.43
C TYR A 89 -8.63 0.31 0.32
N TYR A 90 -9.17 1.49 0.60
CA TYR A 90 -9.31 2.53 -0.40
C TYR A 90 -7.95 3.05 -0.88
N ILE A 91 -6.99 3.24 0.02
CA ILE A 91 -5.61 3.62 -0.34
C ILE A 91 -4.98 2.56 -1.27
N GLU A 92 -5.18 1.27 -0.99
CA GLU A 92 -4.71 0.19 -1.86
C GLU A 92 -5.38 0.20 -3.24
N GLN A 93 -6.68 0.54 -3.32
CA GLN A 93 -7.38 0.65 -4.61
C GLN A 93 -6.90 1.86 -5.41
N GLU A 94 -6.76 3.03 -4.77
CA GLU A 94 -6.22 4.24 -5.40
C GLU A 94 -4.82 3.97 -5.98
N TYR A 95 -3.97 3.26 -5.25
CA TYR A 95 -2.66 2.85 -5.75
C TYR A 95 -2.75 1.95 -6.99
N LYS A 96 -3.64 0.94 -6.98
CA LYS A 96 -3.83 0.03 -8.12
C LYS A 96 -4.37 0.76 -9.35
N GLU A 97 -5.29 1.69 -9.15
CA GLU A 97 -5.82 2.54 -10.23
C GLU A 97 -4.72 3.42 -10.80
N PHE A 98 -3.92 4.07 -9.95
CA PHE A 98 -2.77 4.87 -10.36
C PHE A 98 -1.79 4.05 -11.21
N VAL A 99 -1.39 2.87 -10.75
CA VAL A 99 -0.49 1.97 -11.50
C VAL A 99 -1.12 1.55 -12.84
N SER A 100 -2.41 1.25 -12.85
CA SER A 100 -3.13 0.84 -14.07
C SER A 100 -3.18 1.95 -15.11
N LEU A 101 -3.43 3.19 -14.68
CA LEU A 101 -3.40 4.37 -15.55
C LEU A 101 -2.01 4.60 -16.14
N LEU A 102 -0.95 4.45 -15.34
CA LEU A 102 0.43 4.57 -15.84
C LEU A 102 0.76 3.51 -16.88
N LYS A 103 0.35 2.25 -16.65
CA LYS A 103 0.53 1.16 -17.63
C LYS A 103 -0.13 1.50 -18.96
N MET A 104 -1.41 1.89 -18.93
CA MET A 104 -2.14 2.27 -20.13
C MET A 104 -1.44 3.40 -20.88
N TYR A 105 -0.99 4.43 -20.17
CA TYR A 105 -0.27 5.55 -20.76
C TYR A 105 1.06 5.16 -21.42
N ILE A 106 1.82 4.25 -20.80
CA ILE A 106 3.12 3.78 -21.31
C ILE A 106 2.93 2.85 -22.52
N ASP A 107 1.89 2.02 -22.53
CA ASP A 107 1.64 1.06 -23.60
C ASP A 107 1.12 1.71 -24.88
N GLU A 108 0.44 2.85 -24.79
CA GLU A 108 -0.01 3.61 -25.95
C GLU A 108 1.10 4.40 -26.66
N ARG A 109 2.29 4.52 -26.04
CA ARG A 109 3.39 5.35 -26.55
C ARG A 109 4.50 4.54 -27.21
N PRO A 110 5.05 5.02 -28.35
CA PRO A 110 6.27 4.44 -28.89
C PRO A 110 7.44 4.68 -27.93
N PRO A 111 8.36 3.71 -27.78
CA PRO A 111 9.51 3.89 -26.92
C PRO A 111 10.48 4.93 -27.48
N MET A 112 10.94 5.88 -26.65
CA MET A 112 11.94 6.89 -27.07
C MET A 112 13.37 6.36 -26.98
N ILE A 113 13.59 5.30 -26.20
CA ILE A 113 14.90 4.65 -26.04
C ILE A 113 14.75 3.13 -25.96
N ASP A 114 15.68 2.42 -26.59
CA ASP A 114 15.65 0.95 -26.65
C ASP A 114 16.02 0.28 -25.32
N LEU A 115 17.09 0.76 -24.67
CA LEU A 115 17.58 0.19 -23.42
C LEU A 115 18.06 1.30 -22.49
N LEU A 116 17.56 1.26 -21.26
CA LEU A 116 17.96 2.14 -20.19
C LEU A 116 18.50 1.33 -19.01
N HIS A 117 19.72 1.66 -18.58
CA HIS A 117 20.31 1.15 -17.36
C HIS A 117 20.16 2.16 -16.22
N ILE A 118 19.73 1.68 -15.06
CA ILE A 118 19.59 2.47 -13.84
C ILE A 118 20.59 1.96 -12.81
N LYS A 119 21.41 2.86 -12.25
CA LYS A 119 22.35 2.55 -11.17
C LYS A 119 22.09 3.45 -9.96
N PRO A 120 21.64 2.90 -8.81
CA PRO A 120 21.52 3.63 -7.57
C PRO A 120 22.89 4.09 -7.05
N CYS A 121 22.94 5.29 -6.50
CA CYS A 121 24.11 5.88 -5.87
C CYS A 121 23.94 5.93 -4.34
N HIS A 122 25.04 5.96 -3.59
CA HIS A 122 25.02 5.99 -2.11
C HIS A 122 24.40 7.27 -1.52
N ASP A 123 24.34 8.35 -2.29
CA ASP A 123 23.67 9.61 -1.95
C ASP A 123 22.14 9.57 -2.21
N GLY A 124 21.62 8.42 -2.63
CA GLY A 124 20.22 8.22 -3.01
C GLY A 124 19.86 8.74 -4.39
N ASN A 125 20.82 9.21 -5.20
CA ASN A 125 20.57 9.56 -6.61
C ASN A 125 20.58 8.32 -7.52
N PHE A 126 20.15 8.53 -8.77
CA PHE A 126 20.21 7.51 -9.82
C PHE A 126 21.06 8.00 -10.99
N SER A 127 21.99 7.14 -11.44
CA SER A 127 22.72 7.35 -12.68
C SER A 127 22.07 6.55 -13.80
N LEU A 128 21.82 7.21 -14.92
CA LEU A 128 21.13 6.65 -16.08
C LEU A 128 22.09 6.46 -17.24
N TYR A 129 21.98 5.34 -17.94
CA TYR A 129 22.83 5.03 -19.09
C TYR A 129 22.03 4.41 -20.22
N ASP A 130 22.45 4.69 -21.45
CA ASP A 130 21.83 4.14 -22.66
C ASP A 130 22.35 2.72 -22.97
N PHE A 131 21.96 2.17 -24.13
CA PHE A 131 22.41 0.85 -24.60
C PHE A 131 23.93 0.75 -24.81
N ARG A 132 24.63 1.86 -25.01
CA ARG A 132 26.10 1.93 -25.14
C ARG A 132 26.79 2.06 -23.79
N LYS A 133 26.03 2.13 -22.70
CA LYS A 133 26.52 2.44 -21.35
C LYS A 133 27.12 3.84 -21.25
N GLU A 134 26.72 4.74 -22.15
CA GLU A 134 27.04 6.15 -22.04
C GLU A 134 26.06 6.81 -21.08
N LYS A 135 26.57 7.68 -20.22
CA LYS A 135 25.74 8.34 -19.21
C LYS A 135 24.76 9.27 -19.92
N ILE A 136 23.49 9.09 -19.65
CA ILE A 136 22.44 10.01 -20.09
C ILE A 136 22.39 11.15 -19.08
N ASP A 137 22.88 12.30 -19.49
CA ASP A 137 22.70 13.52 -18.72
C ASP A 137 21.30 14.05 -19.01
N ILE A 138 20.31 13.60 -18.23
CA ILE A 138 19.04 14.30 -18.17
C ILE A 138 19.30 15.53 -17.29
N SER A 139 19.98 16.52 -17.86
CA SER A 139 19.70 17.89 -17.47
C SER A 139 18.22 18.07 -17.79
N ILE A 140 17.37 17.97 -16.77
CA ILE A 140 16.04 18.54 -16.83
C ILE A 140 16.33 20.01 -17.14
N GLU A 141 16.31 20.39 -18.41
CA GLU A 141 16.45 21.78 -18.78
C GLU A 141 15.36 22.47 -17.98
N LYS A 142 15.78 23.40 -17.12
CA LYS A 142 14.95 24.32 -16.37
C LYS A 142 14.18 25.22 -17.33
N ASN A 143 13.42 24.64 -18.24
CA ASN A 143 12.48 25.31 -19.13
C ASN A 143 11.28 25.69 -18.25
N SER A 144 11.51 26.70 -17.40
CA SER A 144 10.72 27.93 -17.31
C SER A 144 9.21 27.80 -17.54
N SER A 145 8.56 26.89 -16.83
CA SER A 145 7.17 27.05 -16.35
C SER A 145 6.84 26.25 -15.10
N CYS A 146 7.71 25.31 -14.66
CA CYS A 146 7.39 24.30 -13.65
C CYS A 146 8.21 24.41 -12.34
N ASN A 147 8.82 25.57 -12.05
CA ASN A 147 9.72 25.74 -10.90
C ASN A 147 9.04 25.51 -9.53
N GLN A 148 7.71 25.48 -9.45
CA GLN A 148 7.00 25.22 -8.19
C GLN A 148 6.82 23.72 -7.89
N ILE A 149 6.81 22.85 -8.91
CA ILE A 149 6.57 21.41 -8.73
C ILE A 149 7.87 20.68 -8.35
N GLU A 150 9.01 21.11 -8.90
CA GLU A 150 10.33 20.51 -8.63
C GLU A 150 10.75 20.55 -7.15
N PHE A 151 10.24 21.50 -6.35
CA PHE A 151 10.59 21.59 -4.93
C PHE A 151 9.93 20.51 -4.06
N PHE A 152 8.88 19.86 -4.55
CA PHE A 152 8.10 18.87 -3.79
C PHE A 152 8.35 17.42 -4.21
N LEU A 153 9.04 17.19 -5.34
CA LEU A 153 9.27 15.83 -5.84
C LEU A 153 10.46 15.17 -5.15
N THR A 154 10.28 13.92 -4.74
CA THR A 154 11.38 13.09 -4.27
C THR A 154 12.23 12.61 -5.45
N LYS A 155 13.43 12.10 -5.16
CA LYS A 155 14.32 11.52 -6.18
C LYS A 155 13.69 10.32 -6.90
N ASP A 156 12.86 9.58 -6.18
CA ASP A 156 12.09 8.45 -6.70
C ASP A 156 11.03 8.92 -7.71
N ASP A 157 10.33 10.01 -7.39
CA ASP A 157 9.34 10.62 -8.29
C ASP A 157 9.98 11.19 -9.56
N MET A 158 11.17 11.80 -9.42
CA MET A 158 11.94 12.28 -10.57
C MET A 158 12.34 11.13 -11.49
N LEU A 159 12.85 10.02 -10.94
CA LEU A 159 13.21 8.85 -11.74
C LEU A 159 11.98 8.29 -12.45
N LEU A 160 10.86 8.09 -11.73
CA LEU A 160 9.62 7.61 -12.31
C LEU A 160 9.14 8.52 -13.46
N SER A 161 9.18 9.84 -13.24
CA SER A 161 8.79 10.84 -14.25
C SER A 161 9.65 10.77 -15.52
N ILE A 162 10.96 10.60 -15.36
CA ILE A 162 11.90 10.41 -16.49
C ILE A 162 11.55 9.14 -17.26
N LEU A 163 11.32 8.03 -16.55
CA LEU A 163 10.99 6.75 -17.18
C LEU A 163 9.66 6.81 -17.93
N ILE A 164 8.66 7.49 -17.38
CA ILE A 164 7.38 7.74 -18.05
C ILE A 164 7.59 8.58 -19.32
N ALA A 165 8.38 9.66 -19.23
CA ALA A 165 8.66 10.55 -20.36
C ALA A 165 9.42 9.84 -21.49
N LEU A 166 10.42 9.02 -21.15
CA LEU A 166 11.22 8.26 -22.13
C LEU A 166 10.49 7.02 -22.65
N THR A 167 9.58 6.44 -21.87
CA THR A 167 8.88 5.19 -22.21
C THR A 167 9.85 4.11 -22.71
N PRO A 168 10.92 3.76 -21.98
CA PRO A 168 11.97 2.87 -22.47
C PRO A 168 11.40 1.50 -22.89
N ARG A 169 11.95 0.92 -23.96
CA ARG A 169 11.56 -0.42 -24.42
C ARG A 169 12.03 -1.50 -23.43
N ARG A 170 13.19 -1.30 -22.80
CA ARG A 170 13.71 -2.16 -21.73
C ARG A 170 14.45 -1.34 -20.67
N ILE A 171 14.26 -1.72 -19.41
CA ILE A 171 14.91 -1.17 -18.23
C ILE A 171 15.70 -2.28 -17.54
N ILE A 172 16.96 -1.98 -17.20
CA ILE A 172 17.79 -2.86 -16.38
C ILE A 172 18.22 -2.10 -15.13
N TRP A 173 17.80 -2.62 -13.97
CA TRP A 173 18.17 -2.11 -12.66
C TRP A 173 19.44 -2.79 -12.14
N HIS A 174 20.46 -2.01 -11.80
CA HIS A 174 21.74 -2.50 -11.28
C HIS A 174 21.88 -2.25 -9.77
N ASN A 175 22.78 -2.98 -9.12
CA ASN A 175 23.24 -2.76 -7.73
C ASN A 175 22.11 -2.66 -6.70
N THR A 176 21.30 -3.71 -6.61
CA THR A 176 20.15 -3.80 -5.67
C THR A 176 20.55 -3.68 -4.20
N GLU A 177 21.80 -4.01 -3.85
CA GLU A 177 22.32 -3.99 -2.48
C GLU A 177 22.46 -2.56 -1.89
N ILE A 178 22.52 -1.53 -2.74
CA ILE A 178 22.75 -0.15 -2.30
C ILE A 178 21.50 0.45 -1.65
N LEU A 179 20.31 -0.04 -2.02
CA LEU A 179 19.04 0.48 -1.49
C LEU A 179 18.52 -0.40 -0.36
N LYS A 180 18.29 0.20 0.80
CA LYS A 180 17.66 -0.45 1.95
C LYS A 180 16.15 -0.64 1.78
N ASN A 181 15.53 0.07 0.84
CA ASN A 181 14.10 0.05 0.58
C ASN A 181 13.82 -0.21 -0.91
N ASN A 182 13.04 -1.26 -1.21
CA ASN A 182 12.74 -1.71 -2.57
C ASN A 182 11.40 -1.15 -3.10
N ASN A 183 10.75 -0.22 -2.39
CA ASN A 183 9.44 0.31 -2.80
C ASN A 183 9.43 0.87 -4.22
N LEU A 184 10.41 1.71 -4.60
CA LEU A 184 10.49 2.22 -5.97
C LEU A 184 10.71 1.10 -7.00
N GLN A 185 11.59 0.14 -6.70
CA GLN A 185 11.85 -0.98 -7.60
C GLN A 185 10.57 -1.82 -7.83
N ASN A 186 9.79 -2.05 -6.77
CA ASN A 186 8.51 -2.74 -6.86
C ASN A 186 7.51 -1.94 -7.71
N THR A 187 7.35 -0.65 -7.45
CA THR A 187 6.48 0.22 -8.27
C THR A 187 6.91 0.23 -9.74
N LEU A 188 8.21 0.32 -10.03
CA LEU A 188 8.70 0.28 -11.41
C LEU A 188 8.47 -1.08 -12.07
N LYS A 189 8.67 -2.17 -11.34
CA LYS A 189 8.35 -3.51 -11.83
C LYS A 189 6.86 -3.66 -12.11
N GLU A 190 6.01 -3.13 -11.23
CA GLU A 190 4.57 -3.15 -11.43
C GLU A 190 4.19 -2.33 -12.66
N VAL A 191 4.64 -1.09 -12.79
CA VAL A 191 4.29 -0.16 -13.87
C VAL A 191 4.85 -0.59 -15.24
N PHE A 192 6.11 -1.01 -15.31
CA PHE A 192 6.78 -1.33 -16.58
C PHE A 192 6.72 -2.82 -16.96
N GLY A 193 6.26 -3.68 -16.05
CA GLY A 193 6.05 -5.10 -16.31
C GLY A 193 7.27 -5.80 -16.92
N ASP A 194 7.07 -6.45 -18.06
CA ASP A 194 8.11 -7.21 -18.79
C ASP A 194 9.25 -6.33 -19.32
N ARG A 195 9.06 -5.01 -19.38
CA ARG A 195 10.13 -4.08 -19.77
C ARG A 195 11.16 -3.93 -18.65
N PHE A 196 10.82 -4.23 -17.39
CA PHE A 196 11.70 -4.06 -16.24
C PHE A 196 12.41 -5.36 -15.83
N SER A 197 13.72 -5.30 -15.66
CA SER A 197 14.52 -6.44 -15.21
C SER A 197 15.59 -6.01 -14.20
N ILE A 198 15.88 -6.88 -13.24
CA ILE A 198 16.97 -6.71 -12.28
C ILE A 198 18.21 -7.40 -12.84
N CYS A 199 19.37 -6.79 -12.67
CA CYS A 199 20.65 -7.32 -13.10
C CYS A 199 21.19 -8.36 -12.12
N ASP A 200 21.42 -9.59 -12.58
CA ASP A 200 22.04 -10.70 -11.84
C ASP A 200 23.58 -10.63 -11.93
N GLU A 201 24.17 -9.53 -11.44
CA GLU A 201 25.62 -9.26 -11.43
C GLU A 201 26.31 -9.24 -12.81
N CYS A 202 26.55 -8.05 -13.36
CA CYS A 202 27.32 -7.88 -14.61
C CYS A 202 28.61 -7.08 -14.40
N ASP A 203 29.49 -7.07 -15.40
CA ASP A 203 30.73 -6.28 -15.36
C ASP A 203 30.50 -4.77 -15.17
N PHE A 204 29.29 -4.29 -15.49
CA PHE A 204 28.88 -2.90 -15.26
C PHE A 204 28.50 -2.61 -13.80
N CYS A 205 28.11 -3.63 -13.04
CA CYS A 205 27.88 -3.56 -11.59
C CYS A 205 29.21 -3.56 -10.81
N LYS A 206 30.22 -4.27 -11.33
CA LYS A 206 31.54 -4.44 -10.71
C LYS A 206 32.48 -3.23 -10.88
N LYS A 207 32.15 -2.32 -11.81
CA LYS A 207 32.80 -1.02 -11.99
C LYS A 207 32.08 0.05 -11.20
#